data_AF-A0A5S5C7G4-F1
#
_entry.id   AF-A0A5S5C7G4-F1
#
_cell.length_a   1.000
_cell.length_b   1.000
_cell.length_c   1.000
_cell.angle_alpha   90.00
_cell.angle_beta   90.00
_cell.angle_gamma   90.00
#
_symmetry.space_group_name_H-M   'P 1'
#
loop_
_entity.id
_entity.type
_entity.pdbx_description
1 polymer ?
#
loop_
_entity_poly.entity_id
_entity_poly.type
_entity_poly.pdbx_seq_one_letter_code
_entity_poly.pdbx_strand_id
1 'polypeptide(L)'
;MRKQPFQKGVLSPYHFRIKIIVLLQLIKRTTNYFFKSIHVNFSDKELNELDAHIQGIQNIIKAKTFALSSEQRIHYSDIADRNKQIVDQVITYMGKHPKWVPNFIDKEEFDRDYLVGKHIEARITLLQELTQQLIDTKTLLDHDNYNNTLSFYRMVRYYATKNEPGAHTVYQDIKKLFGNVIMDENMMVAD
;
A
#
# COMPACT_ATOMS: atom_id res chain seq x y z
N MET A 1 70.82 30.32 7.14
CA MET A 1 69.87 29.26 6.73
C MET A 1 68.45 29.78 6.89
N ARG A 2 67.70 29.97 5.79
CA ARG A 2 66.30 30.46 5.83
C ARG A 2 65.37 29.28 6.10
N LYS A 3 64.48 29.39 7.11
CA LYS A 3 63.39 28.43 7.34
C LYS A 3 62.33 28.60 6.25
N GLN A 4 61.96 27.53 5.56
CA GLN A 4 60.81 27.53 4.65
C GLN A 4 59.50 27.68 5.46
N PRO A 5 58.50 28.42 4.97
CA PRO A 5 57.23 28.57 5.68
C PRO A 5 56.34 27.32 5.48
N PHE A 6 55.69 26.90 6.55
CA PHE A 6 54.70 25.82 6.60
C PHE A 6 53.50 26.21 5.71
N GLN A 7 53.21 25.43 4.66
CA GLN A 7 51.98 25.62 3.89
C GLN A 7 50.79 25.15 4.72
N LYS A 8 49.88 26.08 5.07
CA LYS A 8 48.54 25.73 5.58
C LYS A 8 47.81 24.99 4.46
N GLY A 9 47.57 23.70 4.65
CA GLY A 9 46.82 22.88 3.69
C GLY A 9 45.44 23.46 3.43
N VAL A 10 45.26 24.04 2.25
CA VAL A 10 43.95 24.47 1.76
C VAL A 10 43.16 23.19 1.48
N LEU A 11 42.12 22.94 2.28
CA LEU A 11 41.18 21.83 2.05
C LEU A 11 40.69 21.88 0.61
N SER A 12 40.98 20.81 -0.13
CA SER A 12 40.59 20.66 -1.53
C SER A 12 39.06 20.89 -1.68
N PRO A 13 38.60 21.67 -2.68
CA PRO A 13 37.18 21.95 -2.93
C PRO A 13 36.31 20.68 -3.00
N TYR A 14 36.91 19.56 -3.39
CA TYR A 14 36.26 18.25 -3.44
C TYR A 14 35.84 17.72 -2.06
N HIS A 15 36.62 17.96 -1.01
CA HIS A 15 36.29 17.52 0.35
C HIS A 15 35.11 18.29 0.96
N PHE A 16 34.98 19.58 0.62
CA PHE A 16 33.86 20.41 1.06
C PHE A 16 32.55 20.02 0.35
N ARG A 17 32.62 19.72 -0.95
CA ARG A 17 31.47 19.23 -1.73
C ARG A 17 30.95 17.88 -1.24
N ILE A 18 31.84 16.94 -0.88
CA ILE A 18 31.43 15.65 -0.32
C ILE A 18 30.72 15.83 1.03
N LYS A 19 31.26 16.68 1.93
CA LYS A 19 30.61 16.97 3.22
C LYS A 19 29.24 17.63 3.06
N ILE A 20 29.07 18.54 2.09
CA ILE A 20 27.76 19.15 1.79
C ILE A 20 26.79 18.13 1.20
N ILE A 21 27.22 17.23 0.32
CA ILE A 21 26.36 16.18 -0.26
C ILE A 21 25.90 15.21 0.83
N VAL A 22 26.81 14.78 1.72
CA VAL A 22 26.46 13.90 2.86
C VAL A 22 25.54 14.63 3.83
N LEU A 23 25.79 15.91 4.13
CA LEU A 23 24.92 16.72 4.98
C LEU A 23 23.54 16.94 4.34
N LEU A 24 23.45 17.16 3.02
CA LEU A 24 22.18 17.25 2.28
C LEU A 24 21.46 15.91 2.21
N GLN A 25 22.17 14.78 2.12
CA GLN A 25 21.59 13.45 2.22
C GLN A 25 21.05 13.19 3.63
N LEU A 26 21.76 13.58 4.70
CA LEU A 26 21.29 13.50 6.08
C LEU A 26 20.12 14.46 6.37
N ILE A 27 20.12 15.66 5.78
CA ILE A 27 19.00 16.60 5.84
C ILE A 27 17.78 16.04 5.09
N LYS A 28 17.94 15.49 3.88
CA LYS A 28 16.86 14.78 3.17
C LYS A 28 16.36 13.54 3.92
N ARG A 29 17.24 12.87 4.67
CA ARG A 29 16.91 11.73 5.54
C ARG A 29 16.21 12.14 6.83
N THR A 30 16.22 13.42 7.21
CA THR A 30 15.51 13.94 8.41
C THR A 30 14.25 14.73 8.04
N THR A 31 14.17 15.34 6.86
CA THR A 31 12.99 16.09 6.40
C THR A 31 11.90 15.24 5.75
N ASN A 32 12.13 13.96 5.48
CA ASN A 32 11.09 13.03 5.00
C ASN A 32 10.39 12.23 6.10
N TYR A 33 10.71 12.45 7.38
CA TYR A 33 10.06 11.75 8.51
C TYR A 33 9.28 12.66 9.45
N PHE A 34 8.92 13.87 9.03
CA PHE A 34 7.73 14.52 9.60
C PHE A 34 6.49 13.86 8.99
N PHE A 35 6.40 12.53 9.11
CA PHE A 35 5.22 11.80 8.72
C PHE A 35 4.15 12.22 9.72
N LYS A 36 3.13 12.93 9.23
CA LYS A 36 2.00 13.39 10.02
C LYS A 36 1.39 12.16 10.68
N SER A 37 1.53 12.04 12.01
CA SER A 37 0.77 11.04 12.77
C SER A 37 -0.70 11.25 12.48
N ILE A 38 -1.37 10.18 12.05
CA ILE A 38 -2.78 10.24 11.72
C ILE A 38 -3.59 9.79 12.94
N HIS A 39 -4.59 10.59 13.29
CA HIS A 39 -5.56 10.24 14.33
C HIS A 39 -6.87 9.92 13.65
N VAL A 40 -7.08 8.64 13.36
CA VAL A 40 -8.32 8.09 12.79
C VAL A 40 -8.98 7.26 13.87
N ASN A 41 -10.27 7.48 14.08
CA ASN A 41 -11.08 6.68 15.00
C ASN A 41 -12.42 6.36 14.34
N PHE A 42 -12.92 5.15 14.58
CA PHE A 42 -14.28 4.75 14.24
C PHE A 42 -15.06 4.53 15.52
N SER A 43 -16.25 5.12 15.61
CA SER A 43 -17.22 4.77 16.64
C SER A 43 -17.88 3.42 16.31
N ASP A 44 -18.41 2.74 17.33
CA ASP A 44 -19.17 1.50 17.13
C ASP A 44 -20.35 1.71 16.17
N LYS A 45 -20.96 2.89 16.19
CA LYS A 45 -22.04 3.24 15.26
C LYS A 45 -21.56 3.22 13.80
N GLU A 46 -20.43 3.87 13.51
CA GLU A 46 -19.86 3.92 12.16
C GLU A 46 -19.44 2.53 11.67
N LEU A 47 -18.85 1.70 12.54
CA LEU A 47 -18.50 0.31 12.19
C LEU A 47 -19.74 -0.52 11.86
N ASN A 48 -20.79 -0.43 12.68
CA ASN A 48 -22.05 -1.13 12.41
C ASN A 48 -22.72 -0.65 11.11
N GLU A 49 -22.66 0.64 10.80
CA GLU A 49 -23.17 1.19 9.54
C GLU A 49 -22.36 0.67 8.33
N LEU A 50 -21.03 0.62 8.43
CA LEU A 50 -20.16 0.02 7.41
C LEU A 50 -20.52 -1.45 7.16
N ASP A 51 -20.64 -2.25 8.21
CA ASP A 51 -20.98 -3.66 8.11
C ASP A 51 -22.37 -3.87 7.48
N ALA A 52 -23.36 -3.06 7.87
CA ALA A 52 -24.69 -3.10 7.28
C ALA A 52 -24.67 -2.77 5.77
N HIS A 53 -23.89 -1.78 5.35
CA HIS A 53 -23.75 -1.42 3.94
C HIS A 53 -23.03 -2.51 3.14
N ILE A 54 -21.97 -3.10 3.68
CA ILE A 54 -21.27 -4.24 3.05
C ILE A 54 -22.22 -5.43 2.90
N GLN A 55 -22.99 -5.75 3.94
CA GLN A 55 -23.99 -6.82 3.89
C GLN A 55 -25.07 -6.53 2.84
N GLY A 56 -25.49 -5.27 2.71
CA GLY A 56 -26.40 -4.82 1.66
C GLY A 56 -25.85 -5.08 0.26
N ILE A 57 -24.59 -4.74 0.01
CA ILE A 57 -23.90 -5.01 -1.27
C ILE A 57 -23.87 -6.52 -1.53
N GLN A 58 -23.45 -7.32 -0.55
CA GLN A 58 -23.40 -8.78 -0.66
C GLN A 58 -24.76 -9.38 -1.02
N ASN A 59 -25.84 -8.92 -0.39
CA ASN A 59 -27.18 -9.42 -0.65
C ASN A 59 -27.66 -9.11 -2.08
N ILE A 60 -27.33 -7.93 -2.61
CA ILE A 60 -27.70 -7.53 -3.98
C ILE A 60 -26.98 -8.40 -5.01
N ILE A 61 -25.69 -8.68 -4.81
CA ILE A 61 -24.87 -9.39 -5.80
C ILE A 61 -25.00 -10.91 -5.72
N LYS A 62 -25.41 -11.47 -4.55
CA LYS A 62 -25.43 -12.92 -4.29
C LYS A 62 -26.12 -13.74 -5.37
N ALA A 63 -27.27 -13.29 -5.86
CA ALA A 63 -28.04 -14.01 -6.89
C ALA A 63 -27.57 -13.72 -8.33
N LYS A 64 -26.54 -12.88 -8.50
CA LYS A 64 -26.06 -12.34 -9.79
C LYS A 64 -24.57 -12.60 -10.04
N THR A 65 -23.88 -13.24 -9.09
CA THR A 65 -22.44 -13.53 -9.17
C THR A 65 -22.18 -15.01 -9.25
N PHE A 66 -21.13 -15.38 -9.97
CA PHE A 66 -20.70 -16.77 -10.14
C PHE A 66 -19.28 -16.95 -9.64
N ALA A 67 -19.02 -18.07 -8.98
CA ALA A 67 -17.68 -18.43 -8.52
C ALA A 67 -16.96 -19.24 -9.59
N LEU A 68 -15.88 -18.70 -10.14
CA LEU A 68 -14.97 -19.42 -11.03
C LEU A 68 -13.91 -20.18 -10.22
N SER A 69 -13.57 -21.40 -10.64
CA SER A 69 -12.40 -22.14 -10.15
C SER A 69 -11.10 -21.43 -10.58
N SER A 70 -9.97 -21.77 -9.96
CA SER A 70 -8.67 -21.18 -10.33
C SER A 70 -8.33 -21.43 -11.80
N GLU A 71 -8.62 -22.63 -12.30
CA GLU A 71 -8.40 -23.00 -13.71
C GLU A 71 -9.31 -22.20 -14.65
N GLN A 72 -10.61 -22.08 -14.31
CA GLN A 72 -11.55 -21.26 -15.08
C GLN A 72 -11.13 -19.79 -15.10
N ARG A 73 -10.62 -19.25 -13.98
CA ARG A 73 -10.14 -17.86 -13.94
C ARG A 73 -9.01 -17.64 -14.91
N ILE A 74 -7.99 -18.49 -14.92
CA ILE A 74 -6.85 -18.39 -15.85
C ILE A 74 -7.34 -18.44 -17.29
N HIS A 75 -8.19 -19.43 -17.61
CA HIS A 75 -8.71 -19.59 -18.96
C HIS A 75 -9.53 -18.39 -19.44
N TYR A 76 -10.43 -17.86 -18.61
CA TYR A 76 -11.29 -16.73 -18.99
C TYR A 76 -10.61 -15.36 -18.86
N SER A 77 -9.61 -15.19 -17.97
CA SER A 77 -8.90 -13.92 -17.80
C SER A 77 -8.05 -13.57 -19.03
N ASP A 78 -7.44 -14.58 -19.66
CA ASP A 78 -6.61 -14.40 -20.84
C ASP A 78 -7.40 -13.80 -22.03
N ILE A 79 -8.71 -14.02 -22.06
CA ILE A 79 -9.64 -13.53 -23.08
C ILE A 79 -10.14 -12.12 -22.74
N ALA A 80 -10.42 -11.85 -21.46
CA ALA A 80 -11.07 -10.63 -21.01
C ALA A 80 -10.20 -9.37 -21.24
N ASP A 81 -8.93 -9.40 -20.84
CA ASP A 81 -8.09 -8.20 -20.87
C ASP A 81 -7.61 -7.82 -22.27
N ARG A 82 -7.36 -8.81 -23.14
CA ARG A 82 -6.81 -8.57 -24.48
C ARG A 82 -7.86 -8.15 -25.51
N ASN A 83 -9.12 -8.55 -25.32
CA ASN A 83 -10.14 -8.44 -26.36
C ASN A 83 -11.22 -7.39 -26.07
N LYS A 84 -11.18 -6.71 -24.92
CA LYS A 84 -12.22 -5.74 -24.54
C LYS A 84 -12.41 -4.62 -25.57
N GLN A 85 -11.31 -4.07 -26.09
CA GLN A 85 -11.37 -3.04 -27.13
C GLN A 85 -11.97 -3.56 -28.45
N ILE A 86 -11.74 -4.83 -28.78
CA ILE A 86 -12.33 -5.49 -29.95
C ILE A 86 -13.84 -5.60 -29.77
N VAL A 87 -14.31 -6.04 -28.60
CA VAL A 87 -15.75 -6.16 -28.28
C VAL A 87 -16.44 -4.79 -28.39
N ASP A 88 -15.86 -3.74 -27.80
CA ASP A 88 -16.39 -2.37 -27.87
C ASP A 88 -16.58 -1.91 -29.33
N GLN A 89 -15.60 -2.21 -30.20
CA GLN A 89 -15.65 -1.88 -31.63
C GLN A 89 -16.69 -2.72 -32.38
N VAL A 90 -16.73 -4.04 -32.16
CA VAL A 90 -17.65 -4.95 -32.84
C VAL A 90 -19.10 -4.57 -32.57
N ILE A 91 -19.47 -4.28 -31.32
CA ILE A 91 -20.82 -3.81 -30.96
C ILE A 91 -21.17 -2.52 -31.70
N THR A 92 -20.22 -1.59 -31.79
CA THR A 92 -20.40 -0.35 -32.55
C THR A 92 -20.67 -0.62 -34.03
N TYR A 93 -19.91 -1.53 -34.66
CA TYR A 93 -20.10 -1.88 -36.07
C TYR A 93 -21.41 -2.64 -36.31
N MET A 94 -21.78 -3.58 -35.44
CA MET A 94 -23.06 -4.30 -35.54
C MET A 94 -24.25 -3.34 -35.45
N GLY A 95 -24.17 -2.31 -34.59
CA GLY A 95 -25.21 -1.27 -34.52
C GLY A 95 -25.30 -0.39 -35.77
N LYS A 96 -24.15 -0.05 -36.39
CA LYS A 96 -24.10 0.74 -37.64
C LYS A 96 -24.49 -0.06 -38.88
N HIS A 97 -24.28 -1.38 -38.86
CA HIS A 97 -24.50 -2.27 -39.99
C HIS A 97 -25.35 -3.50 -39.62
N PRO A 98 -26.65 -3.34 -39.29
CA PRO A 98 -27.49 -4.45 -38.85
C PRO A 98 -27.58 -5.63 -39.83
N LYS A 99 -27.47 -5.36 -41.14
CA LYS A 99 -27.47 -6.39 -42.19
C LYS A 99 -26.25 -7.33 -42.17
N TRP A 100 -25.18 -6.96 -41.47
CA TRP A 100 -23.97 -7.78 -41.33
C TRP A 100 -24.00 -8.66 -40.09
N VAL A 101 -24.98 -8.46 -39.20
CA VAL A 101 -25.15 -9.30 -38.02
C VAL A 101 -25.61 -10.69 -38.48
N PRO A 102 -24.84 -11.76 -38.19
CA PRO A 102 -25.26 -13.11 -38.54
C PRO A 102 -26.58 -13.47 -37.86
N ASN A 103 -27.48 -14.13 -38.58
CA ASN A 103 -28.83 -14.45 -38.09
C ASN A 103 -28.87 -15.38 -36.86
N PHE A 104 -27.76 -16.05 -36.54
CA PHE A 104 -27.63 -16.92 -35.38
C PHE A 104 -27.15 -16.18 -34.12
N ILE A 105 -26.78 -14.90 -34.23
CA ILE A 105 -26.44 -14.06 -33.07
C ILE A 105 -27.71 -13.39 -32.57
N ASP A 106 -28.09 -13.67 -31.32
CA ASP A 106 -29.06 -12.85 -30.60
C ASP A 106 -28.40 -11.51 -30.24
N LYS A 107 -28.69 -10.49 -31.04
CA LYS A 107 -28.05 -9.18 -30.92
C LYS A 107 -28.50 -8.47 -29.64
N GLU A 108 -29.76 -8.64 -29.27
CA GLU A 108 -30.34 -8.05 -28.08
C GLU A 108 -29.73 -8.66 -26.81
N GLU A 109 -29.48 -9.96 -26.77
CA GLU A 109 -28.76 -10.63 -25.68
C GLU A 109 -27.31 -10.13 -25.58
N PHE A 110 -26.61 -10.07 -26.71
CA PHE A 110 -25.23 -9.59 -26.74
C PHE A 110 -25.09 -8.14 -26.22
N ASP A 111 -26.02 -7.26 -26.58
CA ASP A 111 -26.04 -5.87 -26.07
C ASP A 111 -26.33 -5.80 -24.57
N ARG A 112 -27.24 -6.65 -24.06
CA ARG A 112 -27.54 -6.72 -22.63
C ARG A 112 -26.33 -7.18 -21.84
N ASP A 113 -25.67 -8.25 -22.27
CA ASP A 113 -24.49 -8.80 -21.60
C ASP A 113 -23.34 -7.81 -21.58
N TYR A 114 -23.09 -7.15 -22.71
CA TYR A 114 -22.10 -6.09 -22.79
C TYR A 114 -22.36 -4.95 -21.80
N LEU A 115 -23.61 -4.46 -21.73
CA LEU A 115 -23.98 -3.39 -20.83
C LEU A 115 -23.87 -3.81 -19.36
N VAL A 116 -24.31 -5.02 -19.02
CA VAL A 116 -24.16 -5.59 -17.68
C VAL A 116 -22.68 -5.68 -17.30
N GLY A 117 -21.80 -6.11 -18.22
CA GLY A 117 -20.35 -6.14 -18.00
C GLY A 117 -19.78 -4.77 -17.65
N LYS A 118 -20.10 -3.73 -18.43
CA LYS A 118 -19.69 -2.33 -18.14
C LYS A 118 -20.21 -1.85 -16.79
N HIS A 119 -21.44 -2.22 -16.45
CA HIS A 119 -22.01 -1.90 -15.16
C HIS A 119 -21.23 -2.56 -14.02
N ILE A 120 -20.97 -3.86 -14.08
CA ILE A 120 -20.19 -4.59 -13.06
C ILE A 120 -18.80 -3.96 -12.91
N GLU A 121 -18.12 -3.70 -14.03
CA GLU A 121 -16.79 -3.09 -14.02
C GLU A 121 -16.75 -1.76 -13.26
N ALA A 122 -17.72 -0.87 -13.50
CA ALA A 122 -17.78 0.40 -12.77
C ALA A 122 -17.90 0.23 -11.25
N ARG A 123 -18.60 -0.81 -10.76
CA ARG A 123 -18.68 -1.11 -9.32
C ARG A 123 -17.39 -1.75 -8.80
N ILE A 124 -16.73 -2.59 -9.60
CA ILE A 124 -15.42 -3.15 -9.25
C ILE A 124 -14.43 -2.01 -8.99
N THR A 125 -14.36 -1.02 -9.88
CA THR A 125 -13.48 0.15 -9.70
C THR A 125 -13.77 0.89 -8.40
N LEU A 126 -15.05 1.22 -8.11
CA LEU A 126 -15.42 1.90 -6.87
C LEU A 126 -15.04 1.09 -5.62
N LEU A 127 -15.27 -0.22 -5.62
CA LEU A 127 -14.92 -1.09 -4.49
C LEU A 127 -13.41 -1.21 -4.30
N GLN A 128 -12.64 -1.25 -5.40
CA GLN A 128 -11.19 -1.25 -5.36
C GLN A 128 -10.64 0.06 -4.80
N GLU A 129 -11.19 1.22 -5.19
CA GLU A 129 -10.79 2.52 -4.65
C GLU A 129 -11.05 2.60 -3.14
N LEU A 130 -12.23 2.19 -2.68
CA LEU A 130 -12.55 2.16 -1.24
C LEU A 130 -11.62 1.21 -0.48
N THR A 131 -11.35 0.04 -1.05
CA THR A 131 -10.42 -0.93 -0.47
C THR A 131 -9.01 -0.34 -0.35
N GLN A 132 -8.55 0.35 -1.39
CA GLN A 132 -7.23 0.98 -1.39
C GLN A 132 -7.12 2.08 -0.32
N GLN A 133 -8.15 2.92 -0.16
CA GLN A 133 -8.18 3.94 0.90
C GLN A 133 -8.07 3.34 2.32
N LEU A 134 -8.75 2.21 2.56
CA LEU A 134 -8.65 1.49 3.83
C LEU A 134 -7.26 0.87 4.04
N ILE A 135 -6.68 0.27 2.99
CA ILE A 135 -5.32 -0.29 3.02
C ILE A 135 -4.29 0.80 3.32
N ASP A 136 -4.37 1.94 2.64
CA ASP A 136 -3.44 3.06 2.83
C ASP A 136 -3.54 3.58 4.26
N THR A 137 -4.77 3.83 4.74
CA THR A 137 -5.01 4.30 6.12
C THR A 137 -4.48 3.30 7.15
N LYS A 138 -4.72 2.00 6.96
CA LYS A 138 -4.20 0.95 7.84
C LYS A 138 -2.67 0.92 7.83
N THR A 139 -2.05 1.04 6.65
CA THR A 139 -0.59 1.05 6.51
C THR A 139 0.04 2.20 7.29
N LEU A 140 -0.60 3.38 7.25
CA LEU A 140 -0.17 4.53 8.03
C LEU A 140 -0.31 4.28 9.54
N LEU A 141 -1.44 3.73 9.99
CA LEU A 141 -1.65 3.37 11.40
C LEU A 141 -0.65 2.31 11.88
N ASP A 142 -0.35 1.29 11.06
CA ASP A 142 0.62 0.24 11.38
C ASP A 142 2.03 0.82 11.53
N HIS A 143 2.40 1.77 10.66
CA HIS A 143 3.68 2.48 10.77
C HIS A 143 3.77 3.29 12.07
N ASP A 144 2.71 4.04 12.43
CA ASP A 144 2.66 4.79 13.69
C ASP A 144 2.72 3.86 14.91
N ASN A 145 1.99 2.75 14.90
CA ASN A 145 2.01 1.73 15.94
C ASN A 145 3.41 1.10 16.10
N TYR A 146 4.10 0.84 14.99
CA TYR A 146 5.45 0.31 15.03
C TYR A 146 6.45 1.32 15.63
N ASN A 147 6.36 2.60 15.26
CA ASN A 147 7.20 3.65 15.84
C ASN A 147 6.98 3.81 17.36
N ASN A 148 5.73 3.72 17.80
CA ASN A 148 5.39 3.71 19.23
C ASN A 148 5.97 2.48 19.93
N THR A 149 5.93 1.31 19.28
CA THR A 149 6.54 0.07 19.79
C THR A 149 8.05 0.20 19.94
N LEU A 150 8.75 0.79 18.95
CA LEU A 150 10.19 1.07 19.05
C LEU A 150 10.52 2.01 20.21
N SER A 151 9.70 3.05 20.40
CA SER A 151 9.86 4.00 21.51
C SER A 151 9.69 3.32 22.87
N PHE A 152 8.65 2.50 23.01
CA PHE A 152 8.43 1.71 24.22
C PHE A 152 9.57 0.73 24.48
N TYR A 153 10.04 0.00 23.46
CA TYR A 153 11.16 -0.93 23.58
C TYR A 153 12.44 -0.24 24.07
N ARG A 154 12.77 0.95 23.53
CA ARG A 154 13.90 1.77 23.99
C ARG A 154 13.74 2.19 25.45
N MET A 155 12.53 2.57 25.87
CA MET A 155 12.27 2.96 27.24
C MET A 155 12.40 1.78 28.23
N VAL A 156 11.87 0.61 27.87
CA VAL A 156 12.00 -0.60 28.70
C VAL A 156 13.46 -1.05 28.79
N ARG A 157 14.24 -0.93 27.71
CA ARG A 157 15.70 -1.15 27.74
C ARG A 157 16.37 -0.22 28.76
N TYR A 158 16.02 1.07 28.75
CA TYR A 158 16.54 2.04 29.73
C TYR A 158 16.18 1.64 31.17
N TYR A 159 14.92 1.31 31.44
CA TYR A 159 14.49 0.88 32.78
C TYR A 159 15.15 -0.42 33.24
N ALA A 160 15.44 -1.34 32.32
CA ALA A 160 16.23 -2.53 32.63
C ALA A 160 17.64 -2.16 33.13
N THR A 161 18.28 -1.10 32.60
CA THR A 161 19.58 -0.61 33.11
C THR A 161 19.48 0.04 34.50
N LYS A 162 18.29 0.49 34.89
CA LYS A 162 18.00 1.08 36.21
C LYS A 162 17.54 0.04 37.23
N ASN A 163 17.50 -1.23 36.86
CA ASN A 163 16.99 -2.35 37.67
C ASN A 163 15.54 -2.13 38.11
N GLU A 164 14.72 -1.49 37.28
CA GLU A 164 13.28 -1.41 37.53
C GLU A 164 12.67 -2.83 37.57
N PRO A 165 11.89 -3.19 38.60
CA PRO A 165 11.33 -4.54 38.73
C PRO A 165 10.57 -4.98 37.47
N GLY A 166 10.91 -6.15 36.94
CA GLY A 166 10.26 -6.74 35.76
C GLY A 166 10.71 -6.18 34.40
N ALA A 167 11.39 -5.03 34.34
CA ALA A 167 11.79 -4.41 33.07
C ALA A 167 12.79 -5.27 32.27
N HIS A 168 13.68 -6.01 32.94
CA HIS A 168 14.62 -6.92 32.25
C HIS A 168 13.88 -8.03 31.50
N THR A 169 12.87 -8.64 32.12
CA THR A 169 12.07 -9.70 31.49
C THR A 169 11.36 -9.19 30.24
N VAL A 170 10.65 -8.06 30.37
CA VAL A 170 9.92 -7.44 29.24
C VAL A 170 10.87 -7.06 28.11
N TYR A 171 12.03 -6.47 28.42
CA TYR A 171 13.06 -6.16 27.42
C TYR A 171 13.50 -7.40 26.64
N GLN A 172 13.84 -8.49 27.34
CA GLN A 172 14.32 -9.71 26.69
C GLN A 172 13.24 -10.36 25.83
N ASP A 173 11.99 -10.34 26.26
CA ASP A 173 10.89 -10.92 25.50
C ASP A 173 10.64 -10.15 24.19
N ILE A 174 10.60 -8.82 24.25
CA ILE A 174 10.48 -7.99 23.05
C ILE A 174 11.71 -8.12 22.15
N LYS A 175 12.92 -8.18 22.72
CA LYS A 175 14.17 -8.36 21.96
C LYS A 175 14.17 -9.65 21.13
N LYS A 176 13.63 -10.76 21.66
CA LYS A 176 13.49 -12.02 20.91
C LYS A 176 12.61 -11.86 19.67
N LEU A 177 11.52 -11.08 19.77
CA LEU A 177 10.63 -10.82 18.63
C LEU A 177 11.36 -10.10 17.51
N PHE A 178 12.20 -9.12 17.85
CA PHE A 178 13.00 -8.39 16.87
C PHE A 178 14.11 -9.22 16.22
N GLY A 179 14.71 -10.18 16.94
CA GLY A 179 15.73 -11.08 16.40
C GLY A 179 15.21 -12.05 15.33
N ASN A 180 13.90 -12.25 15.25
CA ASN A 180 13.25 -13.14 14.28
C ASN A 180 12.78 -12.42 13.01
N VAL A 181 13.06 -11.12 12.87
CA VAL A 181 12.64 -10.32 11.71
C VAL A 181 13.89 -9.80 10.99
N ILE A 182 13.89 -9.87 9.66
CA ILE A 182 14.92 -9.22 8.84
C ILE A 182 14.68 -7.71 8.93
N MET A 183 15.37 -7.03 9.84
CA MET A 183 15.27 -5.59 10.04
C MET A 183 16.49 -4.89 9.46
N ASP A 184 16.31 -3.68 8.92
CA ASP A 184 17.43 -2.77 8.62
C ASP A 184 18.17 -2.47 9.93
N GLU A 185 19.42 -2.93 10.02
CA GLU A 185 20.29 -2.85 11.19
C GLU A 185 20.40 -1.42 11.75
N ASN A 186 20.21 -0.42 10.89
CA ASN A 186 20.23 1.01 11.23
C ASN A 186 19.04 1.47 12.09
N MET A 187 17.94 0.72 12.17
CA MET A 187 16.77 1.07 13.02
C MET A 187 16.94 0.61 14.48
N MET A 188 17.85 -0.35 14.73
CA MET A 188 18.16 -0.88 16.05
C MET A 188 19.24 -0.08 16.78
N VAL A 189 20.05 0.66 16.03
CA VAL A 189 21.22 1.40 16.50
C VAL A 189 20.96 2.90 16.32
N ALA A 190 20.09 3.45 17.16
CA ALA A 190 20.21 4.85 17.54
C ALA A 190 20.85 4.84 18.92
N ASP A 191 22.12 5.23 18.95
CA ASP A 191 22.99 5.30 20.13
C ASP A 191 22.39 6.11 21.29
#